data_AF-A0A0U1DZZ7-F1
#
_entry.id   AF-A0A0U1DZZ7-F1
#
_cell.length_a   1.000
_cell.length_b   1.000
_cell.length_c   1.000
_cell.angle_alpha   90.00
_cell.angle_beta   90.00
_cell.angle_gamma   90.00
#
_symmetry.space_group_name_H-M   'P 1'
#
loop_
_entity.id
_entity.type
_entity.pdbx_description
1 polymer ?
#
loop_
_entity_poly.entity_id
_entity_poly.type
_entity_poly.pdbx_seq_one_letter_code
_entity_poly.pdbx_strand_id
1 'polypeptide(L)'
;MGDLAMTETLVLRLADVGIATYASLRVVGKPERSVTWVIEQPDLEAVAAALNPALPDPIGSETAADAIERAVTAGAFADGETEFRLARLLGTQLIGAEAWKLLADCVDSPRPVLFLTPSPTLGRVPWGQLAMPGPHGFRLMELADVLMSVPSNIVHAPRSPARWQDRLGRPPVLVLDPRIPGQRPDSALGSVLGRPSPHTPLSEHFGELVAGQDVLPKVDEAVELFRRTDADRRWLADMCAQDPSRLLYVGHASAADDTVGHADRAGLHLAEDRPLTAGEMISAQLPIPPRVALLACASGGDYRFDEAAGLVAA
;
A
#
# COMPACT_ATOMS: atom_id res chain seq x y z
N MET A 1 -0.26 27.13 -14.91
CA MET A 1 -1.20 26.88 -13.80
C MET A 1 -2.54 26.59 -14.44
N GLY A 2 -2.64 25.43 -15.09
CA GLY A 2 -3.77 25.05 -15.93
C GLY A 2 -4.61 24.01 -15.22
N ASP A 3 -5.93 24.27 -15.19
CA ASP A 3 -7.05 23.45 -14.72
C ASP A 3 -6.72 22.00 -14.34
N LEU A 4 -6.41 21.78 -13.06
CA LEU A 4 -6.99 20.64 -12.37
C LEU A 4 -8.38 21.11 -11.98
N ALA A 5 -9.44 20.51 -12.55
CA ALA A 5 -10.74 20.59 -11.92
C ALA A 5 -10.52 20.22 -10.45
N MET A 6 -10.68 21.20 -9.53
CA MET A 6 -10.46 20.97 -8.11
C MET A 6 -11.61 20.07 -7.65
N THR A 7 -11.39 18.76 -7.72
CA THR A 7 -12.29 17.76 -7.16
C THR A 7 -12.48 18.06 -5.68
N GLU A 8 -13.71 17.91 -5.21
CA GLU A 8 -14.02 18.15 -3.81
C GLU A 8 -13.07 17.30 -2.95
N THR A 9 -12.36 17.93 -2.02
CA THR A 9 -11.33 17.28 -1.22
C THR A 9 -11.89 17.09 0.19
N LEU A 10 -11.86 15.85 0.67
CA LEU A 10 -12.27 15.45 2.01
C LEU A 10 -11.05 15.01 2.81
N VAL A 11 -11.14 15.19 4.12
CA VAL A 11 -10.11 14.74 5.07
C VAL A 11 -10.79 13.91 6.15
N LEU A 12 -10.43 12.63 6.25
CA LEU A 12 -10.82 11.71 7.32
C LEU A 12 -9.62 11.50 8.25
N ARG A 13 -9.77 11.80 9.53
CA ARG A 13 -8.73 11.58 10.55
C ARG A 13 -9.27 10.77 11.70
N LEU A 14 -8.48 9.82 12.16
CA LEU A 14 -8.74 9.01 13.33
C LEU A 14 -7.57 9.14 14.31
N ALA A 15 -7.89 9.20 15.60
CA ALA A 15 -6.90 9.29 16.67
C ALA A 15 -7.34 8.45 17.87
N ASP A 16 -6.45 7.61 18.37
CA ASP A 16 -6.70 6.79 19.54
C ASP A 16 -6.61 7.64 20.82
N VAL A 17 -7.62 7.55 21.68
CA VAL A 17 -7.71 8.28 22.95
C VAL A 17 -8.22 7.33 24.03
N GLY A 18 -7.29 6.75 24.80
CA GLY A 18 -7.62 5.75 25.81
C GLY A 18 -8.09 4.45 25.16
N ILE A 19 -9.35 4.09 25.38
CA ILE A 19 -9.97 2.84 24.86
C ILE A 19 -10.84 3.07 23.61
N ALA A 20 -10.94 4.30 23.13
CA ALA A 20 -11.78 4.68 22.01
C ALA A 20 -10.96 5.39 20.93
N THR A 21 -11.46 5.37 19.70
CA THR A 21 -10.88 6.12 18.58
C THR A 21 -11.82 7.25 18.18
N TYR A 22 -11.33 8.49 18.24
CA TYR A 22 -12.06 9.66 17.78
C TYR A 22 -11.84 9.84 16.28
N ALA A 23 -12.92 10.02 15.54
CA ALA A 23 -12.89 10.20 14.11
C ALA A 23 -13.52 11.53 13.70
N SER A 24 -12.98 12.13 12.65
CA SER A 24 -13.51 13.34 12.04
C SER A 24 -13.44 13.25 10.52
N LEU A 25 -14.50 13.65 9.85
CA LEU A 25 -14.57 13.80 8.39
C LEU A 25 -14.98 15.24 8.09
N ARG A 26 -14.24 15.91 7.20
CA ARG A 26 -14.54 17.29 6.79
C ARG A 26 -14.29 17.52 5.31
N VAL A 27 -15.04 18.45 4.75
CA VAL A 27 -14.78 18.98 3.40
C VAL A 27 -13.83 20.18 3.49
N VAL A 28 -12.73 20.16 2.74
CA VAL A 28 -11.72 21.22 2.75
C VAL A 28 -12.34 22.54 2.26
N GLY A 29 -12.13 23.62 3.02
CA GLY A 29 -12.69 24.94 2.72
C GLY A 29 -14.15 25.15 3.13
N LYS A 30 -14.82 24.12 3.66
CA LYS A 30 -16.23 24.17 4.10
C LYS A 30 -16.36 23.67 5.55
N PRO A 31 -15.92 24.45 6.55
CA PRO A 31 -15.87 24.00 7.95
C PRO A 31 -17.23 23.56 8.50
N GLU A 32 -18.33 24.13 8.02
CA GLU A 32 -19.71 23.75 8.32
C GLU A 32 -20.08 22.33 7.84
N ARG A 33 -19.35 21.78 6.86
CA ARG A 33 -19.46 20.40 6.39
C ARG A 33 -18.41 19.52 7.08
N SER A 34 -18.55 19.40 8.39
CA SER A 34 -17.71 18.54 9.23
C SER A 34 -18.57 17.68 10.15
N VAL A 35 -18.19 16.41 10.29
CA VAL A 35 -18.83 15.47 11.22
C VAL A 35 -17.76 14.78 12.05
N THR A 36 -18.10 14.47 13.30
CA THR A 36 -17.22 13.79 14.25
C THR A 36 -17.98 12.65 14.92
N TRP A 37 -17.31 11.54 15.16
CA TRP A 37 -17.87 10.40 15.89
C TRP A 37 -16.79 9.71 16.72
N VAL A 38 -17.24 8.84 17.62
CA VAL A 38 -16.37 8.01 18.45
C VAL A 38 -16.61 6.56 18.05
N ILE A 39 -15.52 5.81 17.87
CA ILE A 39 -15.53 4.35 17.72
C ILE A 39 -15.19 3.79 19.09
N GLU A 40 -16.17 3.15 19.71
CA GLU A 40 -16.06 2.65 21.08
C GLU A 40 -15.27 1.33 21.12
N GLN A 41 -14.76 0.98 22.31
CA GLN A 41 -13.96 -0.23 22.50
C GLN A 41 -14.61 -1.52 21.95
N PRO A 42 -15.92 -1.79 22.16
CA PRO A 42 -16.55 -3.01 21.63
C PRO A 42 -16.51 -3.08 20.09
N ASP A 43 -16.61 -1.93 19.41
CA ASP A 43 -16.58 -1.86 17.95
C ASP A 43 -15.17 -2.11 17.42
N LEU A 44 -14.15 -1.57 18.11
CA LEU A 44 -12.73 -1.85 17.82
C LEU A 44 -12.39 -3.34 18.03
N GLU A 45 -12.88 -3.94 19.11
CA GLU A 45 -12.70 -5.38 19.38
C GLU A 45 -13.38 -6.24 18.32
N ALA A 46 -14.59 -5.88 17.89
CA ALA A 46 -15.29 -6.56 16.80
C ALA A 46 -14.53 -6.46 15.46
N VAL A 47 -13.99 -5.28 15.15
CA VAL A 47 -13.15 -5.05 13.97
C VAL A 47 -11.89 -5.91 14.02
N ALA A 48 -11.17 -5.92 15.15
CA ALA A 48 -9.97 -6.71 15.31
C ALA A 48 -10.25 -8.23 15.22
N ALA A 49 -11.32 -8.69 15.86
CA ALA A 49 -11.74 -10.10 15.81
C ALA A 49 -12.13 -10.56 14.39
N ALA A 50 -12.68 -9.67 13.57
CA ALA A 50 -13.03 -9.97 12.18
C ALA A 50 -11.82 -9.88 11.23
N LEU A 51 -10.95 -8.87 11.40
CA LEU A 51 -9.85 -8.58 10.48
C LEU A 51 -8.61 -9.44 10.76
N ASN A 52 -8.21 -9.64 12.02
CA ASN A 52 -6.97 -10.34 12.35
C ASN A 52 -6.90 -11.77 11.76
N PRO A 53 -7.94 -12.60 11.84
CA PRO A 53 -7.93 -13.94 11.23
C PRO A 53 -7.88 -13.95 9.70
N ALA A 54 -8.13 -12.81 9.04
CA ALA A 54 -8.05 -12.68 7.59
C ALA A 54 -6.65 -12.32 7.10
N LEU A 55 -5.75 -11.91 7.99
CA LEU A 55 -4.43 -11.40 7.64
C LEU A 55 -3.36 -12.49 7.80
N PRO A 56 -2.28 -12.46 6.97
CA PRO A 56 -1.24 -13.48 6.94
C PRO A 56 -0.21 -13.32 8.09
N ASP A 57 -0.67 -12.82 9.24
CA ASP A 57 0.13 -12.68 10.45
C ASP A 57 -0.17 -13.87 11.38
N PRO A 58 0.84 -14.54 11.98
CA PRO A 58 0.62 -15.66 12.88
C PRO A 58 -0.23 -15.31 14.10
N ILE A 59 -1.16 -16.20 14.45
CA ILE A 59 -2.00 -16.11 15.64
C ILE A 59 -1.63 -17.24 16.60
N GLY A 60 -1.36 -16.90 17.87
CA GLY A 60 -1.05 -17.89 18.90
C GLY A 60 0.25 -18.65 18.59
N SER A 61 0.14 -19.95 18.28
CA SER A 61 1.27 -20.83 17.99
C SER A 61 1.42 -21.16 16.50
N GLU A 62 0.70 -20.47 15.60
CA GLU A 62 0.83 -20.66 14.16
C GLU A 62 2.27 -20.37 13.69
N THR A 63 2.73 -21.15 12.72
CA THR A 63 3.91 -20.76 11.94
C THR A 63 3.52 -19.72 10.88
N ALA A 64 4.51 -19.07 10.26
CA ALA A 64 4.26 -18.15 9.14
C ALA A 64 3.55 -18.84 7.95
N ALA A 65 3.87 -20.12 7.71
CA ALA A 65 3.21 -20.90 6.66
C ALA A 65 1.74 -21.16 6.99
N ASP A 66 1.43 -21.55 8.24
CA ASP A 66 0.05 -21.77 8.69
C ASP A 66 -0.78 -20.48 8.59
N ALA A 67 -0.19 -19.33 8.96
CA ALA A 67 -0.84 -18.04 8.89
C ALA A 67 -1.20 -17.62 7.46
N ILE A 68 -0.27 -17.85 6.51
CA ILE A 68 -0.51 -17.60 5.08
C ILE A 68 -1.59 -18.54 4.56
N GLU A 69 -1.49 -19.85 4.86
CA GLU A 69 -2.48 -20.84 4.45
C GLU A 69 -3.87 -20.47 4.96
N ARG A 70 -4.01 -20.11 6.24
CA ARG A 70 -5.26 -19.61 6.82
C ARG A 70 -5.77 -18.40 6.04
N ALA A 71 -4.95 -17.37 5.86
CA ALA A 71 -5.38 -16.12 5.23
C ALA A 71 -5.90 -16.33 3.80
N VAL A 72 -5.28 -17.21 3.01
CA VAL A 72 -5.62 -17.41 1.58
C VAL A 72 -6.66 -18.51 1.33
N THR A 73 -6.87 -19.44 2.28
CA THR A 73 -7.82 -20.55 2.09
C THR A 73 -9.12 -20.40 2.87
N ALA A 74 -9.06 -19.83 4.07
CA ALA A 74 -10.20 -19.77 5.01
C ALA A 74 -10.46 -18.36 5.56
N GLY A 75 -9.49 -17.44 5.41
CA GLY A 75 -9.61 -16.05 5.83
C GLY A 75 -10.70 -15.31 5.05
N ALA A 76 -11.14 -14.17 5.59
CA ALA A 76 -12.20 -13.40 4.96
C ALA A 76 -11.85 -12.88 3.56
N PHE A 77 -10.57 -12.83 3.17
CA PHE A 77 -10.16 -12.44 1.81
C PHE A 77 -10.08 -13.60 0.82
N ALA A 78 -10.33 -14.85 1.26
CA ALA A 78 -10.24 -16.03 0.41
C ALA A 78 -11.42 -16.19 -0.57
N ASP A 79 -12.58 -15.59 -0.26
CA ASP A 79 -13.80 -15.69 -1.05
C ASP A 79 -14.52 -14.33 -1.13
N GLY A 80 -15.20 -14.06 -2.25
CA GLY A 80 -15.85 -12.77 -2.48
C GLY A 80 -17.03 -12.51 -1.56
N GLU A 81 -17.77 -13.55 -1.13
CA GLU A 81 -18.89 -13.38 -0.21
C GLU A 81 -18.41 -13.07 1.20
N THR A 82 -17.39 -13.81 1.68
CA THR A 82 -16.80 -13.58 3.01
C THR A 82 -16.06 -12.24 3.05
N GLU A 83 -15.40 -11.84 1.96
CA GLU A 83 -14.73 -10.55 1.85
C GLU A 83 -15.73 -9.42 1.93
N PHE A 84 -16.84 -9.51 1.21
CA PHE A 84 -17.87 -8.49 1.24
C PHE A 84 -18.56 -8.41 2.61
N ARG A 85 -18.71 -9.53 3.30
CA ARG A 85 -19.21 -9.56 4.69
C ARG A 85 -18.27 -8.83 5.64
N LEU A 86 -16.96 -9.04 5.51
CA LEU A 86 -15.95 -8.28 6.25
C LEU A 86 -16.03 -6.79 5.90
N ALA A 87 -16.09 -6.44 4.62
CA ALA A 87 -16.20 -5.06 4.15
C ALA A 87 -17.39 -4.32 4.76
N ARG A 88 -18.57 -4.96 4.86
CA ARG A 88 -19.77 -4.38 5.49
C ARG A 88 -19.62 -4.24 7.00
N LEU A 89 -19.01 -5.22 7.67
CA LEU A 89 -18.71 -5.11 9.10
C LEU A 89 -17.80 -3.92 9.35
N LEU A 90 -16.66 -3.83 8.66
CA LEU A 90 -15.71 -2.73 8.81
C LEU A 90 -16.37 -1.37 8.52
N GLY A 91 -17.14 -1.26 7.43
CA GLY A 91 -17.82 -0.02 7.07
C GLY A 91 -18.91 0.40 8.07
N THR A 92 -19.58 -0.56 8.70
CA THR A 92 -20.57 -0.30 9.75
C THR A 92 -19.92 0.15 11.05
N GLN A 93 -18.81 -0.48 11.44
CA GLN A 93 -18.15 -0.23 12.73
C GLN A 93 -17.26 1.03 12.70
N LEU A 94 -16.61 1.32 11.58
CA LEU A 94 -15.56 2.35 11.53
C LEU A 94 -16.04 3.71 11.03
N ILE A 95 -17.14 3.77 10.28
CA ILE A 95 -17.64 5.01 9.69
C ILE A 95 -19.07 5.27 10.19
N GLY A 96 -19.24 6.37 10.92
CA GLY A 96 -20.55 6.78 11.45
C GLY A 96 -21.57 7.13 10.35
N ALA A 97 -22.86 7.00 10.66
CA ALA A 97 -23.94 7.21 9.69
C ALA A 97 -23.92 8.61 9.03
N GLU A 98 -23.69 9.67 9.81
CA GLU A 98 -23.57 11.04 9.26
C GLU A 98 -22.30 11.22 8.40
N ALA A 99 -21.24 10.46 8.66
CA ALA A 99 -20.04 10.47 7.82
C ALA A 99 -20.27 9.76 6.49
N TRP A 100 -20.97 8.62 6.50
CA TRP A 100 -21.42 7.97 5.26
C TRP A 100 -22.33 8.88 4.44
N LYS A 101 -23.26 9.58 5.10
CA LYS A 101 -24.12 10.56 4.44
C LYS A 101 -23.30 11.70 3.82
N LEU A 102 -22.34 12.27 4.55
CA LEU A 102 -21.47 13.32 4.01
C LEU A 102 -20.66 12.82 2.80
N LEU A 103 -20.13 11.59 2.85
CA LEU A 103 -19.44 10.98 1.70
C LEU A 103 -20.37 10.84 0.48
N ALA A 104 -21.60 10.35 0.70
CA ALA A 104 -22.60 10.21 -0.36
C ALA A 104 -22.99 11.56 -0.98
N ASP A 105 -23.16 12.60 -0.14
CA ASP A 105 -23.49 13.97 -0.57
C ASP A 105 -22.37 14.62 -1.40
N CYS A 106 -21.14 14.09 -1.35
CA CYS A 106 -19.99 14.59 -2.09
C CYS A 106 -19.69 13.79 -3.37
N VAL A 107 -20.42 12.71 -3.66
CA VAL A 107 -20.19 11.88 -4.86
C VAL A 107 -20.45 12.72 -6.10
N ASP A 108 -19.44 12.85 -6.95
CA ASP A 108 -19.49 13.62 -8.20
C ASP A 108 -18.58 12.98 -9.27
N SER A 109 -18.61 13.52 -10.49
CA SER A 109 -17.72 13.17 -11.59
C SER A 109 -16.99 14.42 -12.09
N PRO A 110 -15.66 14.52 -11.96
CA PRO A 110 -14.71 13.55 -11.37
C PRO A 110 -14.94 13.28 -9.87
N ARG A 111 -14.54 12.08 -9.41
CA ARG A 111 -14.71 11.66 -8.02
C ARG A 111 -14.01 12.62 -7.05
N PRO A 112 -14.58 12.87 -5.86
CA PRO A 112 -13.87 13.58 -4.81
C PRO A 112 -12.63 12.80 -4.35
N VAL A 113 -11.66 13.51 -3.79
CA VAL A 113 -10.45 12.92 -3.20
C VAL A 113 -10.59 12.88 -1.69
N LEU A 114 -10.43 11.70 -1.09
CA LEU A 114 -10.46 11.51 0.36
C LEU A 114 -9.06 11.25 0.89
N PHE A 115 -8.50 12.22 1.61
CA PHE A 115 -7.26 12.06 2.36
C PHE A 115 -7.55 11.46 3.74
N LEU A 116 -7.02 10.28 4.00
CA LEU A 116 -7.23 9.51 5.21
C LEU A 116 -5.98 9.48 6.08
N THR A 117 -6.13 9.76 7.38
CA THR A 117 -5.12 9.49 8.40
C THR A 117 -5.75 8.52 9.40
N PRO A 118 -5.44 7.21 9.36
CA PRO A 118 -5.92 6.29 10.38
C PRO A 118 -5.14 6.51 11.68
N SER A 119 -5.65 5.96 12.78
CA SER A 119 -4.83 5.74 13.97
C SER A 119 -3.97 4.48 13.80
N PRO A 120 -2.88 4.33 14.57
CA PRO A 120 -2.02 3.15 14.52
C PRO A 120 -2.78 1.81 14.60
N THR A 121 -3.76 1.73 15.50
CA THR A 121 -4.60 0.54 15.70
C THR A 121 -5.44 0.18 14.47
N LEU A 122 -5.79 1.18 13.65
CA LEU A 122 -6.58 1.02 12.43
C LEU A 122 -5.73 1.12 11.15
N GLY A 123 -4.40 1.14 11.27
CA GLY A 123 -3.47 1.23 10.13
C GLY A 123 -3.54 0.06 9.16
N ARG A 124 -4.04 -1.10 9.61
CA ARG A 124 -4.21 -2.34 8.78
C ARG A 124 -5.58 -2.42 8.09
N VAL A 125 -6.50 -1.49 8.36
CA VAL A 125 -7.84 -1.51 7.77
C VAL A 125 -7.74 -1.22 6.27
N PRO A 126 -8.39 -2.02 5.39
CA PRO A 126 -8.42 -1.78 3.95
C PRO A 126 -9.45 -0.69 3.61
N TRP A 127 -9.16 0.56 3.94
CA TRP A 127 -10.12 1.67 3.93
C TRP A 127 -10.91 1.84 2.63
N GLY A 128 -10.28 1.67 1.46
CA GLY A 128 -10.98 1.72 0.17
C GLY A 128 -12.07 0.66 0.02
N GLN A 129 -11.95 -0.48 0.69
CA GLN A 129 -12.87 -1.62 0.61
C GLN A 129 -14.05 -1.54 1.57
N LEU A 130 -14.06 -0.62 2.53
CA LEU A 130 -15.17 -0.48 3.47
C LEU A 130 -16.47 -0.24 2.70
N ALA A 131 -17.48 -1.06 3.00
CA ALA A 131 -18.77 -1.00 2.34
C ALA A 131 -19.78 -0.22 3.19
N MET A 132 -20.47 0.72 2.55
CA MET A 132 -21.54 1.50 3.14
C MET A 132 -22.67 0.57 3.64
N PRO A 133 -23.18 0.77 4.87
CA PRO A 133 -24.35 0.06 5.37
C PRO A 133 -25.55 0.26 4.45
N GLY A 134 -26.26 -0.83 4.13
CA GLY A 134 -27.43 -0.78 3.24
C GLY A 134 -27.50 -1.94 2.26
N PRO A 135 -28.51 -1.97 1.37
CA PRO A 135 -28.72 -3.04 0.41
C PRO A 135 -27.75 -3.00 -0.79
N HIS A 136 -27.23 -1.81 -1.12
CA HIS A 136 -26.36 -1.62 -2.29
C HIS A 136 -24.88 -1.85 -1.97
N GLY A 137 -24.45 -1.55 -0.74
CA GLY A 137 -23.10 -1.85 -0.26
C GLY A 137 -21.97 -1.19 -1.04
N PHE A 138 -22.19 0.04 -1.54
CA PHE A 138 -21.15 0.81 -2.21
C PHE A 138 -19.89 0.93 -1.35
N ARG A 139 -18.73 0.68 -1.94
CA ARG A 139 -17.43 0.78 -1.27
C ARG A 139 -16.93 2.21 -1.24
N LEU A 140 -16.11 2.53 -0.26
CA LEU A 140 -15.51 3.87 -0.13
C LEU A 140 -14.76 4.28 -1.42
N MET A 141 -14.04 3.35 -2.05
CA MET A 141 -13.34 3.58 -3.32
C MET A 141 -14.25 3.84 -4.53
N GLU A 142 -15.55 3.51 -4.43
CA GLU A 142 -16.53 3.84 -5.46
C GLU A 142 -17.07 5.27 -5.30
N LEU A 143 -17.07 5.78 -4.05
CA LEU A 143 -17.54 7.11 -3.69
C LEU A 143 -16.44 8.19 -3.86
N ALA A 144 -15.18 7.84 -3.59
CA ALA A 144 -14.05 8.77 -3.60
C ALA A 144 -12.73 8.09 -3.99
N ASP A 145 -11.78 8.86 -4.51
CA ASP A 145 -10.39 8.44 -4.62
C ASP A 145 -9.75 8.46 -3.22
N VAL A 146 -9.53 7.29 -2.63
CA VAL A 146 -9.03 7.14 -1.26
C VAL A 146 -7.50 7.18 -1.25
N LEU A 147 -6.93 8.18 -0.58
CA LEU A 147 -5.50 8.40 -0.44
C LEU A 147 -5.09 8.43 1.03
N MET A 148 -4.00 7.76 1.37
CA MET A 148 -3.40 7.90 2.70
C MET A 148 -2.69 9.25 2.81
N SER A 149 -2.91 9.97 3.90
CA SER A 149 -2.39 11.31 4.12
C SER A 149 -0.92 11.26 4.52
N VAL A 150 -0.06 11.77 3.64
CA VAL A 150 1.38 11.83 3.90
C VAL A 150 1.67 12.68 5.15
N PRO A 151 2.43 12.17 6.13
CA PRO A 151 2.88 12.93 7.29
C PRO A 151 3.58 14.25 6.92
N SER A 152 3.33 15.31 7.70
CA SER A 152 3.81 16.66 7.37
C SER A 152 5.34 16.77 7.29
N ASN A 153 6.07 16.01 8.12
CA ASN A 153 7.53 15.96 8.08
C ASN A 153 8.06 15.44 6.73
N ILE A 154 7.35 14.50 6.09
CA ILE A 154 7.69 13.99 4.75
C ILE A 154 7.27 15.01 3.67
N VAL A 155 6.08 15.59 3.78
CA VAL A 155 5.61 16.63 2.84
C VAL A 155 6.60 17.80 2.76
N HIS A 156 7.18 18.18 3.90
CA HIS A 156 8.11 19.30 4.03
C HIS A 156 9.59 18.88 3.95
N ALA A 157 9.91 17.62 3.69
CA ALA A 157 11.27 17.17 3.53
C ALA A 157 11.91 17.76 2.25
N PRO A 158 13.22 18.11 2.29
CA PRO A 158 13.92 18.57 1.10
C PRO A 158 14.02 17.42 0.10
N ARG A 159 13.42 17.60 -1.08
CA ARG A 159 13.43 16.60 -2.16
C ARG A 159 13.47 17.27 -3.52
N SER A 160 14.07 16.58 -4.49
CA SER A 160 13.97 16.95 -5.90
C SER A 160 12.56 16.64 -6.39
N PRO A 161 11.75 17.65 -6.79
CA PRO A 161 10.40 17.39 -7.26
C PRO A 161 10.41 16.56 -8.55
N ALA A 162 9.74 15.42 -8.54
CA ALA A 162 9.45 14.65 -9.75
C ALA A 162 7.96 14.77 -10.05
N ARG A 163 7.58 15.40 -11.17
CA ARG A 163 6.18 15.47 -11.59
C ARG A 163 5.89 14.35 -12.56
N TRP A 164 4.72 13.73 -12.40
CA TRP A 164 4.26 12.69 -13.31
C TRP A 164 4.23 13.17 -14.77
N GLN A 165 3.75 14.39 -15.01
CA GLN A 165 3.65 14.95 -16.37
C GLN A 165 5.00 15.05 -17.08
N ASP A 166 6.06 15.34 -16.32
CA ASP A 166 7.42 15.51 -16.86
C ASP A 166 8.11 14.15 -17.14
N ARG A 167 7.58 13.06 -16.56
CA ARG A 167 8.17 11.72 -16.62
C ARG A 167 7.30 10.70 -17.36
N LEU A 168 6.05 11.00 -17.69
CA LEU A 168 5.06 10.06 -18.25
C LEU A 168 5.59 9.20 -19.41
N GLY A 169 6.35 9.79 -20.34
CA GLY A 169 6.91 9.09 -21.51
C GLY A 169 8.22 8.34 -21.27
N ARG A 170 8.75 8.33 -20.04
CA ARG A 170 10.02 7.65 -19.71
C ARG A 170 9.79 6.17 -19.37
N PRO A 171 10.77 5.28 -19.56
CA PRO A 171 10.60 3.87 -19.23
C PRO A 171 10.32 3.67 -17.72
N PRO A 172 9.49 2.70 -17.33
CA PRO A 172 9.37 2.25 -15.95
C PRO A 172 10.58 1.42 -15.55
N VAL A 173 10.93 1.45 -14.26
CA VAL A 173 11.81 0.46 -13.65
C VAL A 173 10.97 -0.71 -13.14
N LEU A 174 11.36 -1.92 -13.53
CA LEU A 174 10.75 -3.16 -13.07
C LEU A 174 11.74 -3.93 -12.20
N VAL A 175 11.32 -4.26 -10.98
CA VAL A 175 12.04 -5.11 -10.04
C VAL A 175 11.14 -6.29 -9.72
N LEU A 176 11.27 -7.36 -10.49
CA LEU A 176 10.34 -8.49 -10.46
C LEU A 176 11.00 -9.73 -9.87
N ASP A 177 10.56 -10.09 -8.66
CA ASP A 177 11.01 -11.26 -7.89
C ASP A 177 12.55 -11.39 -7.88
N PRO A 178 13.30 -10.38 -7.39
CA PRO A 178 14.77 -10.42 -7.38
C PRO A 178 15.27 -11.64 -6.61
N ARG A 179 16.34 -12.28 -7.09
CA ARG A 179 16.85 -13.51 -6.46
C ARG A 179 17.70 -13.17 -5.23
N ILE A 180 17.13 -13.40 -4.06
CA ILE A 180 17.82 -13.22 -2.78
C ILE A 180 18.93 -14.27 -2.64
N PRO A 181 20.20 -13.87 -2.36
CA PRO A 181 21.31 -14.80 -2.18
C PRO A 181 21.06 -15.82 -1.05
N GLY A 182 21.55 -17.04 -1.24
CA GLY A 182 21.38 -18.13 -0.26
C GLY A 182 19.97 -18.71 -0.15
N GLN A 183 18.96 -18.12 -0.80
CA GLN A 183 17.57 -18.57 -0.75
C GLN A 183 17.24 -19.52 -1.90
N ARG A 184 16.63 -20.65 -1.56
CA ARG A 184 16.12 -21.60 -2.57
C ARG A 184 14.79 -21.08 -3.13
N PRO A 185 14.38 -21.48 -4.35
CA PRO A 185 13.10 -21.05 -4.90
C PRO A 185 11.88 -21.40 -4.05
N ASP A 186 11.97 -22.45 -3.22
CA ASP A 186 10.95 -22.96 -2.33
C ASP A 186 11.15 -22.56 -0.85
N SER A 187 12.13 -21.68 -0.55
CA SER A 187 12.31 -21.17 0.82
C SER A 187 11.36 -20.01 1.14
N ALA A 188 11.34 -19.56 2.39
CA ALA A 188 10.51 -18.44 2.85
C ALA A 188 10.74 -17.14 2.06
N LEU A 189 11.97 -16.91 1.59
CA LEU A 189 12.37 -15.80 0.72
C LEU A 189 12.64 -16.30 -0.71
N GLY A 190 11.92 -17.35 -1.11
CA GLY A 190 11.96 -17.98 -2.43
C GLY A 190 11.20 -17.20 -3.50
N SER A 191 10.77 -17.87 -4.56
CA SER A 191 10.09 -17.21 -5.68
C SER A 191 8.67 -16.83 -5.34
N VAL A 192 8.31 -15.55 -5.51
CA VAL A 192 6.91 -15.10 -5.35
C VAL A 192 6.11 -15.20 -6.65
N LEU A 193 6.77 -15.24 -7.82
CA LEU A 193 6.12 -15.34 -9.13
C LEU A 193 6.27 -16.73 -9.78
N GLY A 194 6.81 -17.69 -9.04
CA GLY A 194 7.08 -19.03 -9.55
C GLY A 194 8.23 -19.07 -10.56
N ARG A 195 8.39 -20.21 -11.25
CA ARG A 195 9.51 -20.42 -12.16
C ARG A 195 9.37 -19.55 -13.42
N PRO A 196 10.35 -18.69 -13.75
CA PRO A 196 10.32 -17.91 -14.99
C PRO A 196 10.31 -18.82 -16.21
N SER A 197 9.50 -18.45 -17.20
CA SER A 197 9.43 -19.09 -18.52
C SER A 197 8.94 -18.05 -19.53
N PRO A 198 9.39 -18.07 -20.79
CA PRO A 198 8.86 -17.21 -21.85
C PRO A 198 7.34 -17.36 -22.05
N HIS A 199 6.78 -18.50 -21.66
CA HIS A 199 5.36 -18.83 -21.82
C HIS A 199 4.50 -18.55 -20.57
N THR A 200 5.04 -17.86 -19.56
CA THR A 200 4.18 -17.44 -18.44
C THR A 200 3.34 -16.24 -18.87
N PRO A 201 2.11 -16.09 -18.35
CA PRO A 201 1.29 -14.91 -18.62
C PRO A 201 1.98 -13.58 -18.28
N LEU A 202 2.86 -13.59 -17.28
CA LEU A 202 3.64 -12.40 -16.90
C LEU A 202 4.71 -12.08 -17.95
N SER A 203 5.44 -13.07 -18.46
CA SER A 203 6.42 -12.85 -19.53
C SER A 203 5.73 -12.33 -20.80
N GLU A 204 4.57 -12.88 -21.16
CA GLU A 204 3.77 -12.39 -22.29
C GLU A 204 3.28 -10.95 -22.05
N HIS A 205 2.79 -10.64 -20.84
CA HIS A 205 2.33 -9.29 -20.47
C HIS A 205 3.44 -8.23 -20.60
N PHE A 206 4.67 -8.54 -20.18
CA PHE A 206 5.80 -7.61 -20.30
C PHE A 206 6.50 -7.67 -21.67
N GLY A 207 6.16 -8.63 -22.53
CA GLY A 207 6.78 -8.82 -23.84
C GLY A 207 6.68 -7.58 -24.74
N GLU A 208 5.51 -6.94 -24.79
CA GLU A 208 5.30 -5.71 -25.57
C GLU A 208 6.20 -4.56 -25.09
N LEU A 209 6.34 -4.41 -23.77
CA LEU A 209 7.16 -3.37 -23.15
C LEU A 209 8.66 -3.58 -23.44
N VAL A 210 9.10 -4.84 -23.44
CA VAL A 210 10.48 -5.23 -23.78
C VAL A 210 10.77 -5.04 -25.26
N ALA A 211 9.87 -5.46 -26.14
CA ALA A 211 10.04 -5.35 -27.58
C ALA A 211 10.16 -3.88 -28.05
N GLY A 212 9.43 -2.97 -27.40
CA GLY A 212 9.57 -1.52 -27.64
C GLY A 212 10.85 -0.92 -27.04
N GLN A 213 11.64 -1.69 -26.29
CA GLN A 213 12.71 -1.21 -25.44
C GLN A 213 12.26 -0.03 -24.55
N ASP A 214 11.04 -0.08 -24.03
CA ASP A 214 10.44 1.00 -23.23
C ASP A 214 10.42 0.62 -21.74
N VAL A 215 11.45 -0.10 -21.28
CA VAL A 215 11.60 -0.60 -19.91
C VAL A 215 13.02 -0.41 -19.37
N LEU A 216 13.15 -0.35 -18.05
CA LEU A 216 14.39 -0.51 -17.30
C LEU A 216 14.26 -1.72 -16.36
N PRO A 217 15.24 -2.64 -16.31
CA PRO A 217 16.45 -2.67 -17.12
C PRO A 217 16.15 -3.00 -18.59
N LYS A 218 17.07 -2.67 -19.49
CA LYS A 218 17.04 -3.20 -20.86
C LYS A 218 17.39 -4.68 -20.81
N VAL A 219 16.56 -5.48 -21.46
CA VAL A 219 16.70 -6.94 -21.61
C VAL A 219 16.29 -7.30 -23.04
N ASP A 220 16.78 -8.45 -23.52
CA ASP A 220 16.41 -8.92 -24.86
C ASP A 220 15.07 -9.66 -24.83
N GLU A 221 14.82 -10.40 -23.74
CA GLU A 221 13.61 -11.21 -23.55
C GLU A 221 12.93 -10.89 -22.21
N ALA A 222 11.59 -10.88 -22.18
CA ALA A 222 10.84 -10.53 -20.97
C ALA A 222 11.10 -11.46 -19.78
N VAL A 223 11.46 -12.72 -20.04
CA VAL A 223 11.80 -13.68 -18.99
C VAL A 223 13.03 -13.25 -18.16
N GLU A 224 13.90 -12.41 -18.71
CA GLU A 224 15.12 -11.90 -18.05
C GLU A 224 14.84 -10.80 -17.01
N LEU A 225 13.61 -10.26 -16.98
CA LEU A 225 13.18 -9.31 -15.95
C LEU A 225 13.01 -9.98 -14.58
N PHE A 226 12.76 -11.29 -14.57
CA PHE A 226 12.45 -12.05 -13.36
C PHE A 226 13.70 -12.68 -12.76
N ARG A 227 13.75 -12.82 -11.43
CA ARG A 227 14.80 -13.59 -10.73
C ARG A 227 16.22 -13.09 -11.00
N ARG A 228 16.37 -11.80 -11.32
CA ARG A 228 17.66 -11.14 -11.51
C ARG A 228 18.54 -11.28 -10.26
N THR A 229 19.82 -11.54 -10.48
CA THR A 229 20.83 -11.71 -9.42
C THR A 229 21.68 -10.47 -9.20
N ASP A 230 21.49 -9.43 -10.01
CA ASP A 230 22.23 -8.18 -10.01
C ASP A 230 21.40 -6.99 -9.55
N ALA A 231 20.11 -7.20 -9.25
CA ALA A 231 19.18 -6.17 -8.80
C ALA A 231 19.36 -5.85 -7.31
N ASP A 232 20.54 -5.38 -6.93
CA ASP A 232 20.89 -4.91 -5.58
C ASP A 232 20.53 -3.41 -5.37
N ARG A 233 20.82 -2.86 -4.18
CA ARG A 233 20.54 -1.46 -3.84
C ARG A 233 21.26 -0.45 -4.73
N ARG A 234 22.47 -0.77 -5.22
CA ARG A 234 23.23 0.13 -6.09
C ARG A 234 22.61 0.12 -7.48
N TRP A 235 22.29 -1.06 -7.99
CA TRP A 235 21.57 -1.22 -9.23
C TRP A 235 20.23 -0.46 -9.21
N LEU A 236 19.46 -0.56 -8.12
CA LEU A 236 18.20 0.17 -7.98
C LEU A 236 18.44 1.69 -8.01
N ALA A 237 19.46 2.18 -7.31
CA ALA A 237 19.84 3.59 -7.34
C ALA A 237 20.22 4.06 -8.75
N ASP A 238 20.99 3.26 -9.48
CA ASP A 238 21.41 3.56 -10.86
C ASP A 238 20.23 3.55 -11.84
N MET A 239 19.24 2.67 -11.64
CA MET A 239 18.01 2.64 -12.43
C MET A 239 17.13 3.86 -12.13
N CYS A 240 16.98 4.23 -10.86
CA CYS A 240 16.23 5.41 -10.44
C CYS A 240 16.91 6.72 -10.87
N ALA A 241 18.24 6.76 -10.93
CA ALA A 241 19.01 7.92 -11.42
C ALA A 241 18.82 8.19 -12.92
N GLN A 242 18.28 7.23 -13.68
CA GLN A 242 17.87 7.42 -15.07
C GLN A 242 16.49 8.07 -15.22
N ASP A 243 15.95 8.59 -14.11
CA ASP A 243 14.70 9.36 -14.08
C ASP A 243 13.49 8.60 -14.68
N PRO A 244 13.17 7.39 -14.19
CA PRO A 244 12.08 6.61 -14.76
C PRO A 244 10.71 7.27 -14.56
N SER A 245 9.72 6.82 -15.34
CA SER A 245 8.34 7.29 -15.17
C SER A 245 7.72 6.77 -13.87
N ARG A 246 8.02 5.52 -13.54
CA ARG A 246 7.42 4.77 -12.43
C ARG A 246 8.31 3.59 -12.04
N LEU A 247 8.13 3.09 -10.82
CA LEU A 247 8.77 1.88 -10.30
C LEU A 247 7.68 0.84 -10.01
N LEU A 248 7.86 -0.39 -10.49
CA LEU A 248 7.09 -1.55 -10.05
C LEU A 248 8.03 -2.53 -9.35
N TYR A 249 7.78 -2.74 -8.07
CA TYR A 249 8.44 -3.76 -7.26
C TYR A 249 7.45 -4.89 -6.98
N VAL A 250 7.87 -6.12 -7.26
CA VAL A 250 7.15 -7.33 -6.86
C VAL A 250 8.15 -8.26 -6.19
N GLY A 251 7.96 -8.60 -4.92
CA GLY A 251 8.97 -9.34 -4.19
C GLY A 251 8.66 -9.47 -2.71
N HIS A 252 9.71 -9.64 -1.91
CA HIS A 252 9.60 -9.77 -0.46
C HIS A 252 9.87 -8.43 0.22
N ALA A 253 9.05 -8.10 1.20
CA ALA A 253 9.32 -7.01 2.12
C ALA A 253 9.26 -7.51 3.56
N SER A 254 10.05 -6.88 4.42
CA SER A 254 9.98 -7.07 5.85
C SER A 254 9.21 -5.91 6.45
N ALA A 255 8.21 -6.22 7.28
CA ALA A 255 7.57 -5.23 8.13
C ALA A 255 8.57 -4.69 9.16
N ALA A 256 8.35 -3.46 9.60
CA ALA A 256 9.01 -2.94 10.78
C ALA A 256 8.55 -3.72 12.04
N ASP A 257 9.42 -3.81 13.04
CA ASP A 257 9.11 -4.45 14.31
C ASP A 257 8.15 -3.57 15.11
N ASP A 258 6.90 -4.03 15.28
CA ASP A 258 5.85 -3.34 16.02
C ASP A 258 6.24 -3.08 17.48
N THR A 259 7.15 -3.89 18.06
CA THR A 259 7.49 -3.79 19.49
C THR A 259 8.42 -2.63 19.82
N VAL A 260 9.20 -2.16 18.83
CA VAL A 260 10.22 -1.11 19.01
C VAL A 260 9.79 0.22 18.38
N GLY A 261 8.69 0.26 17.63
CA GLY A 261 8.14 1.50 17.06
C GLY A 261 8.97 2.11 15.93
N HIS A 262 9.80 1.31 15.26
CA HIS A 262 10.75 1.78 14.24
C HIS A 262 10.27 1.47 12.82
N ALA A 263 9.35 2.28 12.30
CA ALA A 263 8.81 2.14 10.94
C ALA A 263 9.91 2.14 9.86
N ASP A 264 11.01 2.86 10.09
CA ASP A 264 12.16 3.01 9.20
C ASP A 264 12.96 1.70 8.98
N ARG A 265 12.68 0.66 9.77
CA ARG A 265 13.24 -0.69 9.60
C ARG A 265 12.49 -1.56 8.59
N ALA A 266 11.31 -1.14 8.14
CA ALA A 266 10.65 -1.80 7.02
C ALA A 266 11.58 -1.81 5.81
N GLY A 267 11.65 -2.92 5.08
CA GLY A 267 12.69 -3.06 4.05
C GLY A 267 12.29 -3.94 2.87
N LEU A 268 12.81 -3.59 1.70
CA LEU A 268 12.67 -4.38 0.49
C LEU A 268 13.82 -5.38 0.38
N HIS A 269 13.51 -6.62 0.06
CA HIS A 269 14.53 -7.60 -0.26
C HIS A 269 14.90 -7.49 -1.74
N LEU A 270 16.20 -7.31 -1.97
CA LEU A 270 16.81 -7.19 -3.29
C LEU A 270 17.75 -8.38 -3.52
N ALA A 271 18.49 -8.38 -4.63
CA ALA A 271 19.46 -9.44 -4.92
C ALA A 271 20.75 -9.31 -4.08
N GLU A 272 20.61 -9.18 -2.76
CA GLU A 272 21.68 -9.01 -1.78
C GLU A 272 21.29 -9.60 -0.41
N ASP A 273 22.28 -9.79 0.48
CA ASP A 273 22.10 -10.52 1.74
C ASP A 273 21.21 -9.81 2.77
N ARG A 274 21.11 -8.47 2.69
CA ARG A 274 20.37 -7.65 3.65
C ARG A 274 19.29 -6.84 2.95
N PRO A 275 18.09 -6.70 3.54
CA PRO A 275 17.07 -5.84 2.97
C PRO A 275 17.56 -4.39 2.92
N LEU A 276 17.10 -3.66 1.90
CA LEU A 276 17.23 -2.21 1.81
C LEU A 276 16.11 -1.58 2.63
N THR A 277 16.45 -0.95 3.75
CA THR A 277 15.43 -0.40 4.66
C THR A 277 14.96 0.99 4.23
N ALA A 278 13.76 1.38 4.67
CA ALA A 278 13.22 2.71 4.46
C ALA A 278 14.17 3.80 5.01
N GLY A 279 14.75 3.59 6.21
CA GLY A 279 15.74 4.49 6.78
C GLY A 279 17.00 4.65 5.91
N GLU A 280 17.47 3.56 5.27
CA GLU A 280 18.59 3.62 4.32
C GLU A 280 18.22 4.39 3.04
N MET A 281 17.02 4.17 2.50
CA MET A 281 16.51 4.89 1.32
C MET A 281 16.40 6.39 1.58
N ILE A 282 15.80 6.77 2.72
CA ILE A 282 15.62 8.17 3.15
C ILE A 282 16.99 8.82 3.37
N SER A 283 17.90 8.15 4.09
CA SER A 283 19.23 8.68 4.38
C SER A 283 20.07 8.87 3.12
N ALA A 284 19.94 7.96 2.15
CA ALA A 284 20.62 8.03 0.86
C ALA A 284 19.96 9.01 -0.13
N GLN A 285 18.77 9.53 0.18
CA GLN A 285 17.96 10.36 -0.73
C GLN A 285 17.80 9.70 -2.11
N LEU A 286 17.43 8.41 -2.10
CA LEU A 286 17.26 7.63 -3.33
C LEU A 286 16.30 8.36 -4.29
N PRO A 287 16.63 8.54 -5.60
CA PRO A 287 15.83 9.35 -6.51
C PRO A 287 14.59 8.59 -7.01
N ILE A 288 13.66 8.31 -6.10
CA ILE A 288 12.43 7.56 -6.37
C ILE A 288 11.56 8.26 -7.43
N PRO A 289 11.03 7.53 -8.44
CA PRO A 289 10.15 8.11 -9.46
C PRO A 289 8.82 8.60 -8.90
N PRO A 290 8.07 9.44 -9.65
CA PRO A 290 6.82 10.05 -9.18
C PRO A 290 5.68 9.05 -8.94
N ARG A 291 5.82 7.79 -9.38
CA ARG A 291 4.84 6.72 -9.16
C ARG A 291 5.57 5.44 -8.78
N VAL A 292 5.10 4.80 -7.71
CA VAL A 292 5.66 3.55 -7.21
C VAL A 292 4.52 2.59 -6.92
N ALA A 293 4.69 1.33 -7.32
CA ALA A 293 3.85 0.22 -6.92
C ALA A 293 4.71 -0.82 -6.21
N LEU A 294 4.39 -1.10 -4.94
CA LEU A 294 5.06 -2.10 -4.12
C LEU A 294 4.12 -3.28 -3.85
N LEU A 295 4.30 -4.38 -4.57
CA LEU A 295 3.57 -5.63 -4.37
C LEU A 295 4.44 -6.57 -3.53
N ALA A 296 4.35 -6.42 -2.22
CA ALA A 296 5.05 -7.24 -1.25
C ALA A 296 4.28 -7.25 0.08
N CYS A 297 4.46 -8.31 0.87
CA CYS A 297 3.83 -8.40 2.18
C CYS A 297 4.22 -7.21 3.07
N ALA A 298 3.23 -6.55 3.68
CA ALA A 298 3.41 -5.39 4.56
C ALA A 298 4.09 -4.15 3.93
N SER A 299 4.12 -4.03 2.59
CA SER A 299 4.74 -2.88 1.90
C SER A 299 4.08 -1.52 2.16
N GLY A 300 2.85 -1.50 2.68
CA GLY A 300 2.09 -0.29 3.04
C GLY A 300 1.88 -0.12 4.55
N GLY A 301 2.71 -0.76 5.38
CA GLY A 301 2.50 -0.88 6.83
C GLY A 301 2.78 0.38 7.66
N ASP A 302 3.21 1.48 7.05
CA ASP A 302 3.71 2.69 7.72
C ASP A 302 2.75 3.25 8.79
N TYR A 303 1.44 3.22 8.53
CA TYR A 303 0.43 3.79 9.43
C TYR A 303 0.10 2.91 10.64
N ARG A 304 0.82 1.80 10.85
CA ARG A 304 0.78 1.04 12.11
C ARG A 304 1.60 1.71 13.21
N PHE A 305 2.37 2.74 12.87
CA PHE A 305 3.29 3.42 13.76
C PHE A 305 2.89 4.90 13.90
N ASP A 306 3.15 5.49 15.07
CA ASP A 306 2.93 6.92 15.29
C ASP A 306 3.79 7.77 14.34
N GLU A 307 5.04 7.34 14.12
CA GLU A 307 5.92 7.87 13.10
C GLU A 307 5.87 6.99 11.85
N ALA A 308 5.01 7.36 10.90
CA ALA A 308 4.85 6.67 9.62
C ALA A 308 6.04 6.95 8.66
N ALA A 309 7.24 6.52 9.04
CA ALA A 309 8.51 6.68 8.33
C ALA A 309 8.99 5.37 7.66
N GLY A 310 8.05 4.56 7.14
CA GLY A 310 8.33 3.26 6.53
C GLY A 310 8.56 3.32 5.02
N LEU A 311 8.22 2.24 4.32
CA LEU A 311 8.48 2.08 2.88
C LEU A 311 7.67 3.04 2.01
N VAL A 312 6.51 3.51 2.47
CA VAL A 312 5.68 4.49 1.74
C VAL A 312 6.23 5.90 1.91
N ALA A 313 6.86 6.17 3.05
CA ALA A 313 7.53 7.42 3.34
C ALA A 313 8.86 7.61 2.56
N ALA A 314 9.57 6.51 2.33
CA ALA A 314 10.84 6.44 1.60
C ALA A 314 10.68 6.69 0.09
#